data_AF-A0A9X7PJS0-F1
#
_entry.id   AF-A0A9X7PJS0-F1
#
_cell.length_a   1.000
_cell.length_b   1.000
_cell.length_c   1.000
_cell.angle_alpha   90.00
_cell.angle_beta   90.00
_cell.angle_gamma   90.00
#
_symmetry.space_group_name_H-M   'P 1'
#
loop_
_entity.id
_entity.type
_entity.pdbx_description
1 polymer ?
#
loop_
_entity_poly.entity_id
_entity_poly.type
_entity_poly.pdbx_seq_one_letter_code
_entity_poly.pdbx_strand_id
1 'polypeptide(L)'
;MAQALARPGDVGTVERILLVLQSEPELRTWTAHFLESGNPPRYTERGDYQPLPGSGEAVPATRYSCPDRDFAWYRAFLDESPPRCPTHGHPLVREDPPSC
;
A
#
# COMPACT_ATOMS: atom_id res chain seq x y z
N MET A 1 0.91 17.37 4.99
CA MET A 1 0.69 16.84 3.62
C MET A 1 -0.58 15.98 3.47
N ALA A 2 -1.26 15.55 4.55
CA ALA A 2 -2.45 14.69 4.49
C ALA A 2 -3.76 15.32 3.98
N GLN A 3 -3.81 16.64 3.73
CA GLN A 3 -5.05 17.34 3.36
C GLN A 3 -5.30 17.42 1.84
N ALA A 4 -4.36 16.98 1.00
CA ALA A 4 -4.46 17.18 -0.46
C ALA A 4 -5.52 16.29 -1.15
N LEU A 5 -6.02 15.25 -0.48
CA LEU A 5 -7.01 14.31 -1.04
C LEU A 5 -8.44 14.53 -0.50
N ALA A 6 -8.69 15.62 0.23
CA ALA A 6 -10.01 15.88 0.79
C ALA A 6 -10.99 16.35 -0.30
N ARG A 7 -11.93 15.46 -0.63
CA ARG A 7 -13.10 15.57 -1.53
C ARG A 7 -12.82 15.51 -3.04
N PRO A 8 -13.21 14.40 -3.69
CA PRO A 8 -13.36 14.38 -5.15
C PRO A 8 -14.42 15.42 -5.55
N GLY A 9 -14.06 16.36 -6.42
CA GLY A 9 -14.99 17.32 -7.03
C GLY A 9 -14.66 18.80 -6.85
N ASP A 10 -13.65 19.17 -6.06
CA ASP A 10 -13.24 20.57 -5.95
C ASP A 10 -12.47 21.03 -7.20
N VAL A 11 -12.80 22.24 -7.68
CA VAL A 11 -12.06 22.92 -8.75
C VAL A 11 -10.61 23.07 -8.32
N GLY A 12 -9.67 22.60 -9.14
CA GLY A 12 -8.23 22.61 -8.82
C GLY A 12 -7.68 21.33 -8.19
N THR A 13 -8.53 20.32 -7.94
CA THR A 13 -8.10 19.04 -7.35
C THR A 13 -7.15 18.29 -8.28
N VAL A 14 -7.42 18.29 -9.59
CA VAL A 14 -6.60 17.60 -10.59
C VAL A 14 -5.20 18.20 -10.62
N GLU A 15 -5.09 19.53 -10.67
CA GLU A 15 -3.83 20.26 -10.69
C GLU A 15 -3.01 19.99 -9.42
N ARG A 16 -3.68 19.93 -8.26
CA ARG A 16 -3.03 19.65 -6.98
C ARG A 16 -2.54 18.21 -6.87
N ILE A 17 -3.31 17.25 -7.39
CA ILE A 17 -2.88 15.84 -7.50
C ILE A 17 -1.67 15.73 -8.41
N LEU A 18 -1.70 16.35 -9.60
CA LEU A 18 -0.58 16.35 -10.54
C LEU A 18 0.68 16.93 -9.90
N LEU A 19 0.55 18.04 -9.17
CA LEU A 19 1.67 18.66 -8.46
C LEU A 19 2.31 17.71 -7.44
N VAL A 20 1.52 16.95 -6.70
CA VAL A 20 2.04 15.93 -5.76
C VAL A 20 2.70 14.78 -6.50
N LEU A 21 2.04 14.21 -7.52
CA LEU A 21 2.59 13.08 -8.28
C LEU A 21 3.90 13.43 -8.99
N GLN A 22 4.09 14.71 -9.34
CA GLN A 22 5.30 15.22 -9.98
C GLN A 22 6.39 15.69 -9.00
N SER A 23 6.07 15.85 -7.71
CA SER A 23 7.00 16.44 -6.73
C SER A 23 8.25 15.60 -6.49
N GLU A 24 8.11 14.26 -6.42
CA GLU A 24 9.20 13.34 -6.11
C GLU A 24 9.51 12.40 -7.29
N PRO A 25 10.79 12.10 -7.58
CA PRO A 25 11.19 11.16 -8.63
C PRO A 25 10.51 9.79 -8.53
N GLU A 26 10.40 9.25 -7.33
CA GLU A 26 9.82 7.93 -7.05
C GLU A 26 8.33 7.90 -7.38
N LEU A 27 7.60 8.97 -7.05
CA LEU A 27 6.18 9.11 -7.36
C LEU A 27 5.94 9.22 -8.86
N ARG A 28 6.83 9.90 -9.59
CA ARG A 28 6.76 9.99 -11.05
C ARG A 28 6.94 8.62 -11.70
N THR A 29 7.95 7.86 -11.28
CA THR A 29 8.20 6.50 -11.79
C THR A 29 7.02 5.57 -11.49
N TRP A 30 6.51 5.61 -10.25
CA TRP A 30 5.35 4.82 -9.87
C TRP A 30 4.10 5.19 -10.69
N THR A 31 3.85 6.48 -10.89
CA THR A 31 2.68 6.99 -11.63
C THR A 31 2.73 6.56 -13.10
N ALA A 32 3.89 6.66 -13.74
CA ALA A 32 4.08 6.20 -15.13
C ALA A 32 3.75 4.71 -15.26
N HIS A 33 4.31 3.89 -14.37
CA HIS A 33 4.04 2.44 -14.35
C HIS A 33 2.55 2.14 -14.12
N PHE A 34 1.90 2.84 -13.18
CA PHE A 34 0.48 2.65 -12.88
C PHE A 34 -0.42 3.02 -14.06
N LEU A 35 -0.12 4.10 -14.79
CA LEU A 35 -0.89 4.51 -15.96
C LEU A 35 -0.73 3.54 -17.14
N GLU A 36 0.45 2.94 -17.30
CA GLU A 36 0.73 1.97 -18.37
C GLU A 36 0.14 0.59 -18.09
N SER A 37 0.28 0.09 -16.87
CA SER A 37 -0.04 -1.30 -16.51
C SER A 37 -1.29 -1.45 -15.65
N GLY A 38 -1.89 -0.34 -15.21
CA GLY A 38 -3.01 -0.34 -14.28
C GLY A 38 -2.62 -0.82 -12.88
N ASN A 39 -3.59 -1.41 -12.18
CA ASN A 39 -3.32 -2.05 -10.91
C ASN A 39 -2.47 -3.31 -11.13
N PRO A 40 -1.41 -3.53 -10.33
CA PRO A 40 -0.66 -4.78 -10.34
C PRO A 40 -1.59 -6.01 -10.21
N PRO A 41 -1.28 -7.15 -10.85
CA PRO A 41 -2.13 -8.35 -10.86
C PRO A 41 -2.59 -8.78 -9.46
N ARG A 42 -1.72 -8.66 -8.44
CA ARG A 42 -2.03 -8.94 -7.03
C ARG A 42 -3.24 -8.19 -6.45
N TYR A 43 -3.66 -7.08 -7.08
CA TYR A 43 -4.82 -6.30 -6.68
C TYR A 43 -6.04 -6.51 -7.60
N THR A 44 -5.85 -7.03 -8.81
CA THR A 44 -6.94 -7.30 -9.77
C THR A 44 -7.38 -8.77 -9.78
N GLU A 45 -6.52 -9.69 -9.35
CA GLU A 45 -6.80 -11.13 -9.27
C GLU A 45 -7.50 -11.55 -7.97
N ARG A 46 -7.73 -10.60 -7.04
CA ARG A 46 -8.71 -10.84 -5.97
C ARG A 46 -10.07 -10.91 -6.66
N GLY A 47 -10.53 -12.12 -6.96
CA GLY A 47 -11.90 -12.37 -7.41
C GLY A 47 -12.91 -11.74 -6.44
N ASP A 48 -14.18 -11.69 -6.85
CA ASP A 48 -15.25 -11.12 -6.01
C ASP A 48 -15.18 -11.72 -4.60
N TYR A 49 -15.04 -10.83 -3.61
CA TYR A 49 -14.97 -11.25 -2.21
C TYR A 49 -16.24 -12.03 -1.86
N GLN A 50 -16.09 -13.34 -1.64
CA GLN A 50 -17.14 -14.18 -1.09
C GLN A 50 -16.85 -14.38 0.41
N PRO A 51 -17.65 -13.79 1.30
CA PRO A 51 -17.48 -14.04 2.73
C PRO A 51 -17.74 -15.53 3.01
N LEU A 52 -16.88 -16.13 3.83
CA LEU A 52 -17.15 -17.46 4.37
C LEU A 52 -18.42 -17.40 5.24
N PRO A 53 -19.29 -18.43 5.21
CA PRO A 53 -20.46 -18.47 6.08
C PRO A 53 -20.04 -18.48 7.56
N GLY A 54 -20.50 -17.49 8.33
CA GLY A 54 -20.20 -17.32 9.76
C GLY A 54 -20.02 -15.85 10.16
N SER A 55 -19.80 -15.59 11.45
CA SER A 55 -19.29 -14.29 11.92
C SER A 55 -17.79 -14.24 11.63
N GLY A 56 -17.40 -13.57 10.55
CA GLY A 56 -15.99 -13.34 10.26
C GLY A 56 -15.32 -12.59 11.41
N GLU A 57 -14.26 -13.15 11.98
CA GLU A 57 -13.40 -12.43 12.92
C GLU A 57 -12.38 -11.59 12.15
N ALA A 58 -11.95 -10.47 12.73
CA ALA A 58 -10.88 -9.67 12.17
C ALA A 58 -9.58 -10.48 12.21
N VAL A 59 -9.05 -10.84 11.04
CA VAL A 59 -7.71 -11.43 10.96
C VAL A 59 -6.70 -10.28 11.01
N PRO A 60 -5.82 -10.22 12.02
CA PRO A 60 -4.83 -9.16 12.10
C PRO A 60 -3.85 -9.26 10.92
N ALA A 61 -3.90 -8.27 10.03
CA ALA A 61 -2.93 -8.12 8.95
C ALA A 61 -1.56 -7.80 9.56
N THR A 62 -0.73 -8.82 9.74
CA THR A 62 0.59 -8.69 10.35
C THR A 62 1.44 -7.70 9.54
N ARG A 63 1.88 -6.61 10.17
CA ARG A 63 2.72 -5.59 9.55
C ARG A 63 4.20 -5.90 9.76
N TYR A 64 5.00 -5.63 8.74
CA TYR A 64 6.45 -5.73 8.76
C TYR A 64 7.05 -4.40 8.29
N SER A 65 8.12 -3.96 8.93
CA SER A 65 8.77 -2.67 8.65
C SER A 65 10.27 -2.82 8.42
N CYS A 66 10.81 -2.02 7.51
CA CYS A 66 12.24 -1.81 7.37
C CYS A 66 12.79 -1.21 8.69
N PRO A 67 13.95 -1.68 9.20
CA PRO A 67 14.61 -1.07 10.36
C PRO A 67 14.83 0.44 10.19
N ASP A 68 15.12 0.89 8.98
CA ASP A 68 15.34 2.30 8.63
C ASP A 68 14.03 3.08 8.39
N ARG A 69 12.88 2.43 8.59
CA ARG A 69 11.51 2.99 8.47
C ARG A 69 11.14 3.54 7.10
N ASP A 70 11.85 3.14 6.05
CA ASP A 70 11.62 3.59 4.68
C ASP A 70 10.52 2.79 3.95
N PHE A 71 10.34 1.52 4.31
CA PHE A 71 9.36 0.63 3.69
C PHE A 71 8.57 -0.15 4.73
N ALA A 72 7.26 -0.31 4.50
CA ALA A 72 6.40 -1.18 5.30
C ALA A 72 5.58 -2.08 4.38
N TRP A 73 5.33 -3.29 4.85
CA TRP A 73 4.64 -4.33 4.11
C TRP A 73 3.66 -5.08 5.03
N TYR A 74 2.48 -5.41 4.52
CA TYR A 74 1.47 -6.16 5.26
C TYR A 74 1.36 -7.55 4.67
N ARG A 75 1.40 -8.56 5.53
CA ARG A 75 1.21 -9.95 5.11
C ARG A 75 -0.24 -10.17 4.72
N ALA A 76 -0.48 -10.43 3.44
CA ALA A 76 -1.81 -10.66 2.90
C ALA A 76 -2.26 -12.11 3.08
N PHE A 77 -1.33 -13.07 2.99
CA PHE A 77 -1.60 -14.50 3.12
C PHE A 77 -0.67 -15.14 4.16
N LEU A 78 -1.17 -16.13 4.92
CA LEU A 78 -0.41 -16.72 6.02
C LEU A 78 0.84 -17.50 5.57
N ASP A 79 0.84 -17.97 4.32
CA ASP A 79 1.91 -18.71 3.64
C ASP A 79 2.93 -17.80 2.95
N GLU A 80 2.69 -16.49 2.88
CA GLU A 80 3.59 -15.53 2.27
C GLU A 80 4.71 -15.14 3.22
N SER A 81 5.96 -15.37 2.80
CA SER A 81 7.14 -14.92 3.53
C SER A 81 7.36 -13.41 3.29
N PRO A 82 7.71 -12.63 4.33
CA PRO A 82 7.98 -11.21 4.15
C PRO A 82 9.11 -10.98 3.13
N PRO A 83 8.93 -10.06 2.16
CA PRO A 83 9.99 -9.70 1.24
C PRO A 83 11.10 -8.95 1.97
N ARG A 84 12.23 -8.73 1.28
CA ARG A 84 13.25 -7.78 1.73
C ARG A 84 12.83 -6.34 1.42
N CYS A 85 13.36 -5.38 2.17
CA CYS A 85 13.23 -3.96 1.86
C CYS A 85 13.76 -3.69 0.44
N PRO A 86 12.98 -3.08 -0.46
CA PRO A 86 13.40 -2.81 -1.83
C PRO A 86 14.52 -1.76 -1.91
N THR A 87 14.61 -0.87 -0.91
CA THR A 87 15.62 0.22 -0.87
C THR A 87 16.96 -0.26 -0.32
N HIS A 88 16.94 -0.97 0.82
CA HIS A 88 18.16 -1.33 1.56
C HIS A 88 18.53 -2.82 1.51
N GLY A 89 17.63 -3.69 1.01
CA GLY A 89 17.84 -5.14 0.95
C GLY A 89 17.76 -5.86 2.31
N HIS A 90 17.50 -5.14 3.41
CA HIS A 90 17.37 -5.72 4.74
C HIS A 90 16.10 -6.56 4.89
N PRO A 91 16.12 -7.62 5.72
CA PRO A 91 14.90 -8.30 6.14
C PRO A 91 13.96 -7.33 6.86
N LEU A 92 12.66 -7.44 6.61
CA LEU A 92 11.66 -6.64 7.32
C LEU A 92 11.40 -7.24 8.70
N VAL A 93 11.24 -6.37 9.70
CA VAL A 93 10.98 -6.76 11.10
C VAL A 93 9.49 -6.73 11.35
N ARG A 94 8.96 -7.77 12.00
CA ARG A 94 7.54 -7.81 12.38
C ARG A 94 7.24 -6.70 13.38
N GLU A 95 6.24 -5.89 13.11
CA GLU A 95 5.69 -4.98 14.10
C GLU A 95 4.63 -5.74 14.90
N ASP A 96 4.74 -5.69 16.23
CA ASP A 96 3.67 -6.19 17.08
C ASP A 96 2.47 -5.23 16.98
N PRO A 97 1.24 -5.76 16.92
CA PRO A 97 0.06 -4.92 16.94
C PRO A 97 0.07 -4.06 18.21
N PRO A 98 -0.36 -2.78 18.14
CA PRO A 98 -0.45 -1.95 19.33
C PRO A 98 -1.29 -2.68 20.38
N SER A 99 -0.78 -2.72 21.62
CA SER A 99 -1.52 -3.24 22.77
C SER A 99 -2.79 -2.40 22.91
N CYS A 100 -3.95 -3.06 22.86
CA CYS A 100 -5.24 -2.43 23.17
C CYS A 100 -5.32 -2.06 24.66
#